data_AF-A0A7Z9A5P2-F1
#
_entry.id   AF-A0A7Z9A5P2-F1
#
_cell.length_a   1.000
_cell.length_b   1.000
_cell.length_c   1.000
_cell.angle_alpha   90.00
_cell.angle_beta   90.00
_cell.angle_gamma   90.00
#
_symmetry.space_group_name_H-M   'P 1'
#
loop_
_entity.id
_entity.type
_entity.pdbx_description
1 polymer ?
#
loop_
_entity_poly.entity_id
_entity_poly.type
_entity_poly.pdbx_seq_one_letter_code
_entity_poly.pdbx_strand_id
1 'polypeptide(L)'
;MKLRDRLNTEDKYNYLIENYKQFIKEEYEDIEELNKLEAKGVQKFSRPNIQVIKSSHKIIAGYQEEILIATYSVGYPLEAVKEEYIKLVDSLVPIWYSNSGYVHMLWALSIGIMLDIETEVFDKLVDLVKKDDPVDYLIDYLIHYRHPDWKIRDDFMFPRPYVFTQKITQAENLAEATDLLKYYLEKEWYQGQRGNGWT
;
A
#
# COMPACT_ATOMS: atom_id res chain seq x y z
N MET A 1 24.80 0.99 8.39
CA MET A 1 23.80 -0.02 7.95
C MET A 1 24.29 -0.65 6.65
N LYS A 2 23.67 -1.72 6.10
CA LYS A 2 23.97 -2.15 4.72
C LYS A 2 22.74 -1.92 3.86
N LEU A 3 22.90 -1.12 2.81
CA LEU A 3 21.85 -0.90 1.82
C LEU A 3 21.35 -2.24 1.24
N ARG A 4 20.03 -2.39 1.17
CA ARG A 4 19.34 -3.56 0.61
C ARG A 4 19.19 -3.46 -0.92
N ASP A 5 19.27 -2.25 -1.48
CA ASP A 5 19.28 -2.00 -2.93
C ASP A 5 20.35 -0.97 -3.33
N ARG A 6 20.38 -0.62 -4.63
CA ARG A 6 21.32 0.35 -5.23
C ARG A 6 20.60 1.49 -5.94
N LEU A 7 19.33 1.74 -5.60
CA LEU A 7 18.51 2.77 -6.25
C LEU A 7 18.85 4.17 -5.73
N ASN A 8 19.39 4.28 -4.51
CA ASN A 8 19.83 5.54 -3.91
C ASN A 8 21.00 5.35 -2.92
N THR A 9 21.50 6.46 -2.36
CA THR A 9 22.53 6.44 -1.30
C THR A 9 21.92 6.47 0.11
N GLU A 10 22.67 6.00 1.10
CA GLU A 10 22.26 6.02 2.52
C GLU A 10 21.86 7.43 2.97
N ASP A 11 22.69 8.43 2.70
CA ASP A 11 22.42 9.83 3.07
C ASP A 11 21.13 10.37 2.42
N LYS A 12 20.86 10.00 1.16
CA LYS A 12 19.67 10.47 0.44
C LYS A 12 18.39 9.80 0.94
N TYR A 13 18.44 8.52 1.29
CA TYR A 13 17.31 7.84 1.92
C TYR A 13 17.00 8.44 3.29
N ASN A 14 18.00 8.64 4.13
CA ASN A 14 17.79 9.25 5.45
C ASN A 14 17.27 10.69 5.33
N TYR A 15 17.80 11.48 4.39
CA TYR A 15 17.27 12.81 4.10
C TYR A 15 15.80 12.76 3.67
N LEU A 16 15.43 11.83 2.78
CA LEU A 16 14.03 11.65 2.37
C LEU A 16 13.13 11.32 3.56
N ILE A 17 13.53 10.33 4.38
CA ILE A 17 12.76 9.90 5.55
C ILE A 17 12.49 11.08 6.49
N GLU A 18 13.51 11.86 6.84
CA GLU A 18 13.35 12.99 7.75
C GLU A 18 12.45 14.09 7.19
N ASN A 19 12.62 14.46 5.91
CA ASN A 19 11.77 15.49 5.30
C ASN A 19 10.32 15.03 5.18
N TYR A 20 10.07 13.79 4.78
CA TYR A 20 8.71 13.29 4.63
C TYR A 20 8.01 13.12 5.97
N LYS A 21 8.73 12.74 7.04
CA LYS A 21 8.18 12.78 8.41
C LYS A 21 7.78 14.19 8.81
N GLN A 22 8.57 15.19 8.47
CA GLN A 22 8.25 16.59 8.74
C GLN A 22 7.04 17.08 7.91
N PHE A 23 6.96 16.74 6.62
CA PHE A 23 5.81 17.10 5.78
C PHE A 23 4.52 16.43 6.24
N ILE A 24 4.57 15.15 6.64
CA ILE A 24 3.40 14.46 7.22
C ILE A 24 2.91 15.20 8.47
N LYS A 25 3.82 15.64 9.33
CA LYS A 25 3.46 16.40 10.53
C LYS A 25 2.75 17.71 10.18
N GLU A 26 3.29 18.46 9.22
CA GLU A 26 2.70 19.72 8.74
C GLU A 26 1.31 19.50 8.13
N GLU A 27 1.13 18.46 7.32
CA GLU A 27 -0.18 18.11 6.74
C GLU A 27 -1.22 17.75 7.83
N TYR A 28 -0.83 17.07 8.91
CA TYR A 28 -1.74 16.80 10.02
C TYR A 28 -2.11 18.06 10.81
N GLU A 29 -1.17 19.00 11.00
CA GLU A 29 -1.44 20.30 11.62
C GLU A 29 -2.44 21.11 10.78
N ASP A 30 -2.28 21.12 9.45
CA ASP A 30 -3.20 21.77 8.51
C ASP A 30 -4.59 21.12 8.51
N ILE A 31 -4.67 19.79 8.56
CA ILE A 31 -5.94 19.06 8.70
C ILE A 31 -6.64 19.43 10.01
N GLU A 32 -5.91 19.52 11.13
CA GLU A 32 -6.48 19.90 12.43
C GLU A 32 -7.05 21.33 12.39
N GLU A 33 -6.32 22.27 11.79
CA GLU A 33 -6.81 23.65 11.59
C GLU A 33 -8.09 23.67 10.73
N LEU A 34 -8.09 22.95 9.61
CA LEU A 34 -9.24 22.89 8.71
C LEU A 34 -10.47 22.28 9.37
N ASN A 35 -10.31 21.21 10.16
CA ASN A 35 -11.40 20.62 10.93
C ASN A 35 -12.01 21.61 11.94
N LYS A 36 -11.17 22.44 12.60
CA LYS A 36 -11.64 23.50 13.51
C LYS A 36 -12.41 24.59 12.78
N LEU A 37 -12.03 24.92 11.54
CA LEU A 37 -12.71 25.91 10.71
C LEU A 37 -14.05 25.37 10.19
N GLU A 38 -14.08 24.12 9.72
CA GLU A 38 -15.31 23.42 9.30
C GLU A 38 -16.34 23.36 10.44
N ALA A 39 -15.91 23.03 11.67
CA ALA A 39 -16.79 23.01 12.83
C ALA A 39 -17.42 24.39 13.15
N LYS A 40 -16.80 25.48 12.68
CA LYS A 40 -17.31 26.86 12.81
C LYS A 40 -18.06 27.34 11.55
N GLY A 41 -18.17 26.51 10.52
CA GLY A 41 -18.75 26.89 9.22
C GLY A 41 -17.89 27.90 8.43
N VAL A 42 -16.58 27.94 8.68
CA VAL A 42 -15.65 28.88 8.05
C VAL A 42 -14.88 28.20 6.93
N GLN A 43 -15.02 28.72 5.71
CA GLN A 43 -14.31 28.24 4.53
C GLN A 43 -12.96 28.95 4.38
N LYS A 44 -11.83 28.21 4.32
CA LYS A 44 -10.48 28.79 4.20
C LYS A 44 -10.06 28.95 2.73
N PHE A 45 -10.39 27.97 1.90
CA PHE A 45 -9.94 27.90 0.50
C PHE A 45 -11.08 28.13 -0.48
N SER A 46 -10.77 28.28 -1.78
CA SER A 46 -11.80 28.29 -2.83
C SER A 46 -12.47 26.93 -3.03
N ARG A 47 -11.75 25.83 -2.73
CA ARG A 47 -12.28 24.46 -2.72
C ARG A 47 -12.80 24.11 -1.32
N PRO A 48 -13.90 23.36 -1.17
CA PRO A 48 -14.43 22.97 0.14
C PRO A 48 -13.33 22.37 1.03
N ASN A 49 -13.24 22.80 2.30
CA ASN A 49 -12.14 22.35 3.16
C ASN A 49 -12.11 20.81 3.29
N ILE A 50 -13.27 20.15 3.29
CA ILE A 50 -13.34 18.67 3.31
C ILE A 50 -12.65 18.00 2.11
N GLN A 51 -12.65 18.63 0.93
CA GLN A 51 -11.93 18.13 -0.23
C GLN A 51 -10.43 18.35 -0.10
N VAL A 52 -10.02 19.45 0.53
CA VAL A 52 -8.61 19.73 0.85
C VAL A 52 -8.10 18.70 1.85
N ILE A 53 -8.83 18.46 2.95
CA ILE A 53 -8.53 17.42 3.95
C ILE A 53 -8.37 16.04 3.29
N LYS A 54 -9.31 15.65 2.40
CA LYS A 54 -9.21 14.38 1.67
C LYS A 54 -7.96 14.32 0.78
N SER A 55 -7.53 15.44 0.22
CA SER A 55 -6.32 15.52 -0.60
C SER A 55 -5.06 15.43 0.27
N SER A 56 -5.01 16.10 1.41
CA SER A 56 -3.93 16.00 2.39
C SER A 56 -3.72 14.58 2.89
N HIS A 57 -4.79 13.83 3.20
CA HIS A 57 -4.63 12.42 3.57
C HIS A 57 -4.01 11.56 2.46
N LYS A 58 -4.25 11.87 1.18
CA LYS A 58 -3.59 11.16 0.07
C LYS A 58 -2.10 11.49 -0.01
N ILE A 59 -1.75 12.75 0.24
CA ILE A 59 -0.35 13.20 0.30
C ILE A 59 0.37 12.49 1.45
N ILE A 60 -0.24 12.43 2.63
CA ILE A 60 0.29 11.72 3.80
C ILE A 60 0.55 10.25 3.48
N ALA A 61 -0.42 9.55 2.88
CA ALA A 61 -0.24 8.14 2.52
C ALA A 61 0.91 7.93 1.54
N GLY A 62 1.06 8.80 0.54
CA GLY A 62 2.18 8.75 -0.40
C GLY A 62 3.53 8.96 0.29
N TYR A 63 3.65 9.95 1.18
CA TYR A 63 4.88 10.15 1.95
C TYR A 63 5.19 8.97 2.88
N GLN A 64 4.18 8.38 3.50
CA GLN A 64 4.38 7.23 4.40
C GLN A 64 4.80 5.97 3.64
N GLU A 65 4.30 5.76 2.41
CA GLU A 65 4.74 4.69 1.52
C GLU A 65 6.23 4.84 1.17
N GLU A 66 6.67 6.05 0.79
CA GLU A 66 8.07 6.35 0.49
C GLU A 66 8.99 6.20 1.71
N ILE A 67 8.52 6.58 2.91
CA ILE A 67 9.24 6.34 4.17
C ILE A 67 9.43 4.85 4.41
N LEU A 68 8.38 4.03 4.23
CA LEU A 68 8.45 2.57 4.40
C LEU A 68 9.50 1.97 3.46
N ILE A 69 9.45 2.32 2.16
CA ILE A 69 10.40 1.86 1.14
C ILE A 69 11.82 2.28 1.55
N ALA A 70 12.06 3.56 1.81
CA ALA A 70 13.38 4.08 2.16
C ALA A 70 13.95 3.42 3.42
N THR A 71 13.09 3.18 4.43
CA THR A 71 13.48 2.53 5.69
C THR A 71 13.94 1.10 5.44
N TYR A 72 13.22 0.36 4.60
CA TYR A 72 13.66 -0.96 4.14
C TYR A 72 14.95 -0.87 3.32
N SER A 73 14.99 -0.04 2.29
CA SER A 73 16.10 0.14 1.35
C SER A 73 17.42 0.47 2.03
N VAL A 74 17.39 1.36 3.01
CA VAL A 74 18.60 1.82 3.69
C VAL A 74 19.15 0.77 4.66
N GLY A 75 18.31 -0.21 5.03
CA GLY A 75 18.69 -1.40 5.77
C GLY A 75 18.32 -1.38 7.26
N TYR A 76 17.36 -0.55 7.69
CA TYR A 76 16.91 -0.50 9.09
C TYR A 76 16.41 -1.88 9.55
N PRO A 77 16.47 -2.19 10.86
CA PRO A 77 15.91 -3.42 11.43
C PRO A 77 14.45 -3.61 11.01
N LEU A 78 13.99 -4.85 10.90
CA LEU A 78 12.63 -5.14 10.46
C LEU A 78 11.58 -4.57 11.42
N GLU A 79 11.91 -4.40 12.69
CA GLU A 79 11.08 -3.74 13.70
C GLU A 79 10.75 -2.30 13.29
N ALA A 80 11.75 -1.53 12.83
CA ALA A 80 11.52 -0.18 12.33
C ALA A 80 10.70 -0.19 11.03
N VAL A 81 10.90 -1.17 10.15
CA VAL A 81 10.08 -1.35 8.93
C VAL A 81 8.62 -1.64 9.30
N LYS A 82 8.38 -2.48 10.32
CA LYS A 82 7.03 -2.77 10.84
C LYS A 82 6.37 -1.52 11.41
N GLU A 83 7.09 -0.71 12.18
CA GLU A 83 6.58 0.54 12.71
C GLU A 83 6.12 1.50 11.59
N GLU A 84 6.90 1.64 10.52
CA GLU A 84 6.51 2.47 9.37
C GLU A 84 5.37 1.84 8.55
N TYR A 85 5.27 0.50 8.52
CA TYR A 85 4.14 -0.19 7.89
C TYR A 85 2.83 0.04 8.63
N ILE A 86 2.82 0.00 9.97
CA ILE A 86 1.61 0.29 10.77
C ILE A 86 1.08 1.69 10.45
N LYS A 87 1.96 2.68 10.38
CA LYS A 87 1.60 4.06 10.00
C LYS A 87 1.08 4.14 8.57
N LEU A 88 1.64 3.36 7.63
CA LEU A 88 1.11 3.28 6.27
C LEU A 88 -0.33 2.78 6.29
N VAL A 89 -0.61 1.67 6.99
CA VAL A 89 -1.98 1.13 7.12
C VAL A 89 -2.94 2.17 7.69
N ASP A 90 -2.54 2.88 8.75
CA ASP A 90 -3.37 3.94 9.34
C ASP A 90 -3.65 5.09 8.36
N SER A 91 -2.67 5.46 7.53
CA SER A 91 -2.84 6.51 6.51
C SER A 91 -3.78 6.11 5.36
N LEU A 92 -3.97 4.81 5.10
CA LEU A 92 -4.86 4.31 4.04
C LEU A 92 -6.34 4.35 4.44
N VAL A 93 -6.65 4.21 5.73
CA VAL A 93 -8.03 4.20 6.26
C VAL A 93 -8.88 5.39 5.76
N PRO A 94 -8.43 6.67 5.84
CA PRO A 94 -9.24 7.81 5.41
C PRO A 94 -9.40 7.94 3.88
N ILE A 95 -8.59 7.24 3.07
CA ILE A 95 -8.54 7.45 1.62
C ILE A 95 -8.96 6.26 0.77
N TRP A 96 -9.23 5.10 1.39
CA TRP A 96 -9.54 3.88 0.67
C TRP A 96 -10.78 3.99 -0.23
N TYR A 97 -10.59 3.58 -1.49
CA TYR A 97 -11.62 3.30 -2.49
C TYR A 97 -11.09 2.26 -3.47
N SER A 98 -11.78 1.13 -3.66
CA SER A 98 -11.33 0.02 -4.52
C SER A 98 -10.88 0.43 -5.92
N ASN A 99 -11.65 1.29 -6.60
CA ASN A 99 -11.37 1.76 -7.97
C ASN A 99 -10.08 2.57 -8.13
N SER A 100 -9.57 3.21 -7.07
CA SER A 100 -8.36 4.05 -7.15
C SER A 100 -7.22 3.60 -6.24
N GLY A 101 -7.51 2.70 -5.29
CA GLY A 101 -6.57 2.22 -4.28
C GLY A 101 -6.04 0.81 -4.54
N TYR A 102 -6.50 0.12 -5.59
CA TYR A 102 -6.21 -1.30 -5.82
C TYR A 102 -4.74 -1.69 -5.66
N VAL A 103 -3.82 -0.95 -6.32
CA VAL A 103 -2.38 -1.24 -6.23
C VAL A 103 -1.84 -1.05 -4.81
N HIS A 104 -2.25 0.00 -4.12
CA HIS A 104 -1.84 0.25 -2.74
C HIS A 104 -2.37 -0.85 -1.80
N MET A 105 -3.57 -1.38 -2.01
CA MET A 105 -4.09 -2.49 -1.21
C MET A 105 -3.36 -3.79 -1.47
N LEU A 106 -3.06 -4.11 -2.74
CA LEU A 106 -2.21 -5.27 -3.06
C LEU A 106 -0.86 -5.18 -2.36
N TRP A 107 -0.21 -4.01 -2.39
CA TRP A 107 1.05 -3.76 -1.68
C TRP A 107 0.88 -3.91 -0.18
N ALA A 108 -0.13 -3.27 0.42
CA ALA A 108 -0.36 -3.31 1.86
C ALA A 108 -0.60 -4.74 2.37
N LEU A 109 -1.46 -5.52 1.70
CA LEU A 109 -1.72 -6.92 2.06
C LEU A 109 -0.46 -7.78 1.89
N SER A 110 0.24 -7.65 0.75
CA SER A 110 1.45 -8.44 0.47
C SER A 110 2.56 -8.17 1.47
N ILE A 111 2.83 -6.90 1.77
CA ILE A 111 3.88 -6.50 2.72
C ILE A 111 3.49 -6.94 4.15
N GLY A 112 2.21 -6.81 4.53
CA GLY A 112 1.72 -7.27 5.83
C GLY A 112 1.93 -8.77 6.05
N ILE A 113 1.71 -9.57 5.01
CA ILE A 113 2.01 -11.01 5.02
C ILE A 113 3.52 -11.25 5.18
N MET A 114 4.35 -10.61 4.35
CA MET A 114 5.81 -10.81 4.36
C MET A 114 6.47 -10.37 5.67
N LEU A 115 5.98 -9.30 6.30
CA LEU A 115 6.48 -8.81 7.57
C LEU A 115 5.97 -9.60 8.77
N ASP A 116 4.97 -10.46 8.59
CA ASP A 116 4.24 -11.08 9.69
C ASP A 116 3.74 -10.04 10.71
N ILE A 117 2.89 -9.13 10.22
CA ILE A 117 2.28 -8.09 11.06
C ILE A 117 1.18 -8.67 11.95
N GLU A 118 0.90 -7.98 13.05
CA GLU A 118 -0.16 -8.32 13.99
C GLU A 118 -1.53 -8.34 13.29
N THR A 119 -2.37 -9.32 13.66
CA THR A 119 -3.70 -9.53 13.08
C THR A 119 -4.57 -8.27 13.17
N GLU A 120 -4.49 -7.53 14.29
CA GLU A 120 -5.27 -6.31 14.49
C GLU A 120 -4.92 -5.20 13.49
N VAL A 121 -3.68 -5.18 13.00
CA VAL A 121 -3.24 -4.23 11.96
C VAL A 121 -3.70 -4.72 10.59
N PHE A 122 -3.55 -6.02 10.31
CA PHE A 122 -3.99 -6.63 9.06
C PHE A 122 -5.50 -6.50 8.86
N ASP A 123 -6.29 -6.67 9.93
CA ASP A 123 -7.75 -6.60 9.93
C ASP A 123 -8.27 -5.22 9.51
N LYS A 124 -7.51 -4.14 9.74
CA LYS A 124 -7.85 -2.82 9.21
C LYS A 124 -7.96 -2.83 7.69
N LEU A 125 -7.06 -3.52 7.00
CA LEU A 125 -7.09 -3.66 5.54
C LEU A 125 -8.26 -4.54 5.09
N VAL A 126 -8.52 -5.62 5.82
CA VAL A 126 -9.65 -6.52 5.57
C VAL A 126 -10.97 -5.76 5.69
N ASP A 127 -11.13 -4.91 6.70
CA ASP A 127 -12.34 -4.10 6.89
C ASP A 127 -12.53 -3.05 5.78
N LEU A 128 -11.44 -2.48 5.27
CA LEU A 128 -11.48 -1.62 4.09
C LEU A 128 -11.97 -2.39 2.86
N VAL A 129 -11.45 -3.60 2.62
CA VAL A 129 -11.90 -4.45 1.51
C VAL A 129 -13.37 -4.85 1.67
N LYS A 130 -13.81 -5.25 2.86
CA LYS A 130 -15.22 -5.56 3.15
C LYS A 130 -16.16 -4.40 2.83
N LYS A 131 -15.73 -3.15 3.07
CA LYS A 131 -16.56 -1.95 2.87
C LYS A 131 -16.92 -1.73 1.40
N ASP A 132 -15.99 -2.00 0.50
CA ASP A 132 -16.16 -1.77 -0.95
C ASP A 132 -16.47 -3.06 -1.73
N ASP A 133 -16.28 -4.23 -1.10
CA ASP A 133 -16.47 -5.58 -1.63
C ASP A 133 -16.04 -5.76 -3.10
N PRO A 134 -14.78 -5.43 -3.45
CA PRO A 134 -14.30 -5.61 -4.82
C PRO A 134 -14.24 -7.11 -5.13
N VAL A 135 -14.79 -7.51 -6.28
CA VAL A 135 -14.63 -8.87 -6.80
C VAL A 135 -13.24 -8.99 -7.41
N ASP A 136 -12.29 -9.55 -6.65
CA ASP A 136 -10.92 -9.72 -7.11
C ASP A 136 -10.22 -10.94 -6.47
N TYR A 137 -9.80 -11.88 -7.31
CA TYR A 137 -9.14 -13.13 -6.92
C TYR A 137 -7.87 -12.90 -6.11
N LEU A 138 -7.02 -11.95 -6.51
CA LEU A 138 -5.72 -11.78 -5.87
C LEU A 138 -5.86 -11.14 -4.49
N ILE A 139 -6.74 -10.15 -4.35
CA ILE A 139 -7.10 -9.58 -3.05
C ILE A 139 -7.69 -10.65 -2.15
N ASP A 140 -8.66 -11.43 -2.65
CA ASP A 140 -9.29 -12.49 -1.86
C ASP A 140 -8.27 -13.55 -1.43
N TYR A 141 -7.37 -13.94 -2.32
CA TYR A 141 -6.31 -14.92 -2.03
C TYR A 141 -5.38 -14.44 -0.91
N LEU A 142 -4.95 -13.17 -0.96
CA LEU A 142 -4.09 -12.58 0.07
C LEU A 142 -4.79 -12.49 1.43
N ILE A 143 -6.08 -12.13 1.46
CA ILE A 143 -6.86 -12.11 2.71
C ILE A 143 -7.09 -13.52 3.23
N HIS A 144 -7.43 -14.47 2.35
CA HIS A 144 -7.68 -15.87 2.70
C HIS A 144 -6.49 -16.52 3.43
N TYR A 145 -5.26 -16.13 3.09
CA TYR A 145 -4.06 -16.60 3.79
C TYR A 145 -4.09 -16.37 5.30
N ARG A 146 -4.64 -15.24 5.78
CA ARG A 146 -4.83 -14.93 7.21
C ARG A 146 -6.22 -15.31 7.72
N HIS A 147 -7.22 -15.32 6.84
CA HIS A 147 -8.62 -15.59 7.15
C HIS A 147 -9.17 -16.73 6.27
N PRO A 148 -8.98 -18.00 6.65
CA PRO A 148 -9.39 -19.15 5.83
C PRO A 148 -10.88 -19.21 5.50
N ASP A 149 -11.73 -18.54 6.28
CA ASP A 149 -13.17 -18.43 6.01
C ASP A 149 -13.50 -17.40 4.92
N TRP A 150 -12.54 -16.58 4.48
CA TRP A 150 -12.73 -15.62 3.40
C TRP A 150 -12.86 -16.34 2.07
N LYS A 151 -13.96 -16.12 1.36
CA LYS A 151 -14.21 -16.78 0.07
C LYS A 151 -13.31 -16.19 -1.02
N ILE A 152 -12.60 -17.05 -1.75
CA ILE A 152 -11.88 -16.69 -2.97
C ILE A 152 -12.84 -16.70 -4.16
N ARG A 153 -12.92 -15.59 -4.89
CA ARG A 153 -13.69 -15.44 -6.14
C ARG A 153 -12.77 -15.51 -7.34
N ASP A 154 -13.27 -15.96 -8.49
CA ASP A 154 -12.45 -16.24 -9.68
C ASP A 154 -12.15 -15.02 -10.57
N ASP A 155 -12.95 -13.96 -10.46
CA ASP A 155 -12.82 -12.76 -11.28
C ASP A 155 -11.70 -11.83 -10.78
N PHE A 156 -11.15 -11.03 -11.68
CA PHE A 156 -10.18 -9.98 -11.36
C PHE A 156 -10.78 -8.62 -11.71
N MET A 157 -10.68 -7.67 -10.77
CA MET A 157 -11.08 -6.29 -11.01
C MET A 157 -10.16 -5.64 -12.05
N PHE A 158 -8.87 -5.99 -12.01
CA PHE A 158 -7.87 -5.59 -12.99
C PHE A 158 -7.11 -6.82 -13.50
N PRO A 159 -7.56 -7.46 -14.60
CA PRO A 159 -6.96 -8.72 -15.06
C PRO A 159 -5.50 -8.60 -15.52
N ARG A 160 -5.08 -7.46 -16.08
CA ARG A 160 -3.69 -7.28 -16.54
C ARG A 160 -2.90 -6.43 -15.52
N PRO A 161 -1.71 -6.88 -15.07
CA PRO A 161 -1.06 -8.18 -15.32
C PRO A 161 -1.53 -9.33 -14.41
N TYR A 162 -2.44 -9.07 -13.46
CA TYR A 162 -2.64 -9.93 -12.29
C TYR A 162 -3.27 -11.31 -12.54
N VAL A 163 -3.96 -11.54 -13.65
CA VAL A 163 -4.64 -12.82 -13.96
C VAL A 163 -3.69 -14.01 -13.94
N PHE A 164 -2.42 -13.81 -14.32
CA PHE A 164 -1.42 -14.89 -14.31
C PHE A 164 -1.10 -15.36 -12.88
N THR A 165 -1.32 -14.53 -11.86
CA THR A 165 -1.11 -14.91 -10.45
C THR A 165 -2.00 -16.05 -10.00
N GLN A 166 -3.15 -16.27 -10.64
CA GLN A 166 -3.98 -17.43 -10.39
C GLN A 166 -3.24 -18.74 -10.68
N LYS A 167 -2.48 -18.81 -11.78
CA LYS A 167 -1.67 -20.00 -12.10
C LYS A 167 -0.59 -20.26 -11.05
N ILE A 168 0.05 -19.19 -10.56
CA ILE A 168 1.10 -19.29 -9.53
C ILE A 168 0.51 -19.85 -8.23
N THR A 169 -0.63 -19.33 -7.82
CA THR A 169 -1.29 -19.69 -6.55
C THR A 169 -1.97 -21.06 -6.56
N GLN A 170 -2.27 -21.59 -7.75
CA GLN A 170 -2.86 -22.92 -7.94
C GLN A 170 -1.84 -24.00 -8.34
N ALA A 171 -0.55 -23.66 -8.39
CA ALA A 171 0.51 -24.60 -8.73
C ALA A 171 0.52 -25.80 -7.76
N GLU A 172 0.81 -27.00 -8.28
CA GLU A 172 0.73 -28.24 -7.50
C GLU A 172 1.80 -28.31 -6.41
N ASN A 173 2.93 -27.62 -6.63
CA ASN A 173 4.08 -27.65 -5.74
C ASN A 173 4.92 -26.36 -5.85
N LEU A 174 5.84 -26.19 -4.89
CA LEU A 174 6.69 -25.00 -4.79
C LEU A 174 7.62 -24.80 -6.01
N ALA A 175 8.09 -25.89 -6.62
CA ALA A 175 8.98 -25.79 -7.78
C ALA A 175 8.23 -25.20 -8.98
N GLU A 176 7.05 -25.72 -9.26
CA GLU A 176 6.16 -25.18 -10.29
C GLU A 176 5.76 -23.73 -10.00
N ALA A 177 5.35 -23.41 -8.76
CA ALA A 177 5.00 -22.06 -8.35
C ALA A 177 6.17 -21.08 -8.58
N THR A 178 7.39 -21.51 -8.28
CA THR A 178 8.61 -20.71 -8.46
C THR A 178 8.90 -20.46 -9.93
N ASP A 179 8.78 -21.47 -10.78
CA ASP A 179 8.97 -21.34 -12.23
C ASP A 179 7.91 -20.42 -12.85
N LEU A 180 6.65 -20.55 -12.45
CA LEU A 180 5.56 -19.67 -12.88
C LEU A 180 5.75 -18.24 -12.39
N LEU A 181 6.21 -18.03 -11.15
CA LEU A 181 6.52 -16.70 -10.63
C LEU A 181 7.65 -16.04 -11.40
N LYS A 182 8.71 -16.79 -11.73
CA LYS A 182 9.80 -16.29 -12.57
C LYS A 182 9.29 -15.90 -13.96
N TYR A 183 8.49 -16.76 -14.59
CA TYR A 183 7.87 -16.47 -15.88
C TYR A 183 7.03 -15.19 -15.81
N TYR A 184 6.18 -15.07 -14.78
CA TYR A 184 5.36 -13.91 -14.55
C TYR A 184 6.18 -12.63 -14.49
N LEU A 185 7.23 -12.60 -13.67
CA LEU A 185 8.10 -11.43 -13.55
C LEU A 185 8.75 -11.06 -14.89
N GLU A 186 9.30 -12.04 -15.62
CA GLU A 186 10.05 -11.79 -16.86
C GLU A 186 9.16 -11.47 -18.08
N LYS A 187 7.95 -12.04 -18.15
CA LYS A 187 7.12 -12.05 -19.37
C LYS A 187 5.81 -11.30 -19.22
N GLU A 188 5.17 -11.35 -18.05
CA GLU A 188 3.83 -10.80 -17.86
C GLU A 188 3.86 -9.47 -17.12
N TRP A 189 4.60 -9.37 -16.02
CA TRP A 189 4.64 -8.20 -15.14
C TRP A 189 5.16 -6.97 -15.87
N TYR A 190 6.44 -6.98 -16.29
CA TYR A 190 7.02 -5.80 -16.96
C TYR A 190 6.29 -5.44 -18.25
N GLN A 191 5.78 -6.43 -19.00
CA GLN A 191 5.02 -6.15 -20.22
C GLN A 191 3.62 -5.60 -19.93
N GLY A 192 2.95 -6.10 -18.90
CA GLY A 192 1.64 -5.63 -18.46
C GLY A 192 1.68 -4.25 -17.83
N GLN A 193 2.85 -3.82 -17.38
CA GLN A 193 3.12 -2.49 -16.85
C GLN A 193 3.60 -1.50 -17.93
N ARG A 194 3.86 -1.93 -19.17
CA ARG A 194 4.23 -1.04 -20.29
C ARG A 194 3.13 -0.01 -20.55
N GLY A 195 3.43 1.25 -20.27
CA GLY A 195 2.48 2.37 -20.33
C GLY A 195 2.31 3.09 -19.00
N ASN A 196 2.74 2.47 -17.90
CA ASN A 196 2.94 3.14 -16.63
C ASN A 196 4.34 3.77 -16.62
N GLY A 197 4.49 5.00 -16.13
CA GLY A 197 5.74 5.80 -16.24
C GLY A 197 6.97 5.24 -15.51
N TRP A 198 6.90 4.00 -15.02
CA TRP A 198 7.91 3.32 -14.21
C TRP A 198 8.46 2.04 -14.88
N THR A 199 8.17 1.80 -16.17
CA THR A 199 8.72 0.68 -16.98
C THR A 199 9.48 1.13 -18.21
#